data_AF-A0A117S3C8-F1
#
_entry.id   AF-A0A117S3C8-F1
#
_cell.length_a   1.000
_cell.length_b   1.000
_cell.length_c   1.000
_cell.angle_alpha   90.00
_cell.angle_beta   90.00
_cell.angle_gamma   90.00
#
_symmetry.space_group_name_H-M   'P 1'
#
loop_
_entity.id
_entity.type
_entity.pdbx_description
1 polymer ?
#
loop_
_entity_poly.entity_id
_entity_poly.type
_entity_poly.pdbx_seq_one_letter_code
_entity_poly.pdbx_strand_id
1 'polypeptide(L)'
;MSWYENRLGKLAEIMEEKNQQHSSIHNAFITINMTIANMNTLTDYEGVTNALRTIKGVESFGPYQQKKLSVTYNQFETSLEYIVYKLSVMGYRYINRF
;
A
#
# COMPACT_ATOMS: atom_id res chain seq x y z
N MET A 1 9.30 -12.90 46.86
CA MET A 1 9.67 -12.64 45.45
C MET A 1 10.54 -11.40 45.40
N SER A 2 11.65 -11.46 44.66
CA SER A 2 12.72 -10.45 44.65
C SER A 2 12.27 -9.20 43.91
N TRP A 3 12.61 -8.01 44.40
CA TRP A 3 12.29 -6.72 43.76
C TRP A 3 12.76 -6.66 42.29
N TYR A 4 13.82 -7.40 41.96
CA TYR A 4 14.35 -7.53 40.61
C TYR A 4 13.43 -8.30 39.65
N GLU A 5 12.71 -9.32 40.13
CA GLU A 5 11.86 -10.17 39.29
C GLU A 5 10.63 -9.39 38.79
N ASN A 6 10.03 -8.56 39.64
CA ASN A 6 8.90 -7.70 39.27
C ASN A 6 9.29 -6.62 38.25
N ARG A 7 10.54 -6.11 38.31
CA ARG A 7 11.02 -5.10 37.36
C ARG A 7 11.23 -5.68 35.96
N LEU A 8 11.68 -6.94 35.88
CA LEU A 8 11.87 -7.64 34.61
C LEU A 8 10.55 -7.97 33.94
N GLY A 9 9.54 -8.43 34.71
CA GLY A 9 8.19 -8.66 34.18
C GLY A 9 7.57 -7.39 33.58
N LYS A 10 7.65 -6.27 34.30
CA LYS A 10 7.13 -4.98 33.83
C LYS A 10 7.85 -4.44 32.58
N LEU A 11 9.15 -4.71 32.45
CA LEU A 11 9.90 -4.33 31.25
C LEU A 11 9.55 -5.21 30.04
N ALA A 12 9.27 -6.49 30.26
CA ALA A 12 8.83 -7.41 29.21
C ALA A 12 7.45 -7.01 28.66
N GLU A 13 6.49 -6.67 29.52
CA GLU A 13 5.16 -6.19 29.11
C GLU A 13 5.25 -4.90 28.27
N ILE A 14 6.07 -3.93 28.70
CA ILE A 14 6.26 -2.67 27.95
C ILE A 14 6.94 -2.91 26.59
N MET A 15 7.83 -3.90 26.50
CA MET A 15 8.48 -4.28 25.24
C MET A 15 7.53 -5.02 24.29
N GLU A 16 6.64 -5.87 24.82
CA GLU A 16 5.58 -6.52 24.03
C GLU A 16 4.56 -5.52 23.48
N GLU A 17 4.10 -4.56 24.29
CA GLU A 17 3.20 -3.50 23.85
C GLU A 17 3.80 -2.65 22.72
N LYS A 18 5.10 -2.32 22.81
CA LYS A 18 5.80 -1.57 21.75
C LYS A 18 5.97 -2.38 20.46
N ASN A 19 6.19 -3.68 20.55
CA ASN A 19 6.27 -4.53 19.36
C ASN A 19 4.92 -4.67 18.66
N GLN A 20 3.82 -4.78 19.41
CA GLN A 20 2.47 -4.82 18.83
C GLN A 20 2.08 -3.51 18.12
N GLN A 21 2.49 -2.36 18.66
CA GLN A 21 2.28 -1.07 17.99
C GLN A 21 3.03 -0.95 16.66
N HIS A 22 4.26 -1.49 16.57
CA HIS A 22 5.01 -1.51 15.30
C HIS A 22 4.36 -2.38 14.22
N SER A 23 3.70 -3.48 14.59
CA SER A 23 2.98 -4.34 13.65
C SER A 23 1.74 -3.67 13.05
N SER A 24 1.11 -2.74 13.77
CA SER A 24 -0.09 -2.03 13.28
C SER A 24 0.18 -1.07 12.13
N ILE A 25 1.38 -0.44 12.10
CA ILE A 25 1.79 0.49 11.04
C ILE A 25 2.09 -0.27 9.74
N HIS A 26 2.68 -1.47 9.83
CA HIS A 26 2.88 -2.34 8.66
C HIS A 26 1.57 -2.83 8.05
N ASN A 27 0.50 -2.96 8.84
CA ASN A 27 -0.82 -3.33 8.33
C ASN A 27 -1.55 -2.17 7.63
N ALA A 28 -1.05 -0.94 7.66
CA ALA A 28 -1.69 0.18 6.98
C ALA A 28 -1.51 0.16 5.45
N PHE A 29 -0.39 -0.40 4.96
CA PHE A 29 -0.05 -0.36 3.55
C PHE A 29 -0.37 -1.67 2.84
N ILE A 30 -1.15 -1.59 1.77
CA ILE A 30 -1.55 -2.73 0.94
C ILE A 30 -0.91 -2.58 -0.44
N THR A 31 -0.22 -3.61 -0.91
CA THR A 31 0.26 -3.70 -2.29
C THR A 31 -0.71 -4.52 -3.13
N ILE A 32 -1.22 -3.92 -4.20
CA ILE A 32 -2.15 -4.56 -5.14
C ILE A 32 -1.54 -4.60 -6.52
N ASN A 33 -1.64 -5.77 -7.15
CA ASN A 33 -1.30 -5.98 -8.55
C ASN A 33 -2.58 -5.97 -9.40
N MET A 34 -2.68 -5.05 -10.34
CA MET A 34 -3.86 -4.88 -11.20
C MET A 34 -3.48 -4.94 -12.68
N THR A 35 -4.38 -5.51 -13.49
CA THR A 35 -4.20 -5.54 -14.95
C THR A 35 -4.87 -4.32 -15.57
N ILE A 36 -4.13 -3.53 -16.33
CA ILE A 36 -4.60 -2.37 -17.08
C ILE A 36 -4.56 -2.68 -18.57
N ALA A 37 -5.73 -2.82 -19.21
CA ALA A 37 -5.84 -3.30 -20.59
C ALA A 37 -5.06 -2.45 -21.61
N ASN A 38 -5.07 -1.14 -21.40
CA ASN A 38 -4.62 -0.14 -22.37
C ASN A 38 -3.25 0.46 -22.02
N MET A 39 -2.53 -0.10 -21.05
CA MET A 39 -1.17 0.34 -20.68
C MET A 39 -0.13 -0.48 -21.45
N ASN A 40 0.27 -0.01 -22.62
CA ASN A 40 1.09 -0.77 -23.56
C ASN A 40 2.54 -0.28 -23.64
N THR A 41 2.77 0.98 -23.29
CA THR A 41 4.09 1.63 -23.37
C THR A 41 4.60 2.06 -22.00
N LEU A 42 5.91 2.34 -21.92
CA LEU A 42 6.52 2.93 -20.74
C LEU A 42 5.94 4.33 -20.46
N THR A 43 5.66 5.10 -21.50
CA THR A 43 5.05 6.44 -21.38
C THR A 43 3.66 6.38 -20.76
N ASP A 44 2.85 5.38 -21.11
CA ASP A 44 1.53 5.16 -20.47
C ASP A 44 1.70 4.88 -18.98
N TYR A 45 2.65 4.02 -18.63
CA TYR A 45 2.97 3.68 -17.24
C TYR A 45 3.43 4.91 -16.45
N GLU A 46 4.33 5.72 -16.99
CA GLU A 46 4.78 6.96 -16.37
C GLU A 46 3.63 7.96 -16.19
N GLY A 47 2.77 8.11 -17.20
CA GLY A 47 1.58 8.95 -17.13
C GLY A 47 0.62 8.51 -16.03
N VAL A 48 0.35 7.20 -15.94
CA VAL A 48 -0.51 6.61 -14.91
C VAL A 48 0.09 6.79 -13.52
N THR A 49 1.35 6.42 -13.32
CA THR A 49 2.00 6.51 -12.01
C THR A 49 2.13 7.96 -11.53
N ASN A 50 2.45 8.90 -12.42
CA ASN A 50 2.48 10.32 -12.08
C ASN A 50 1.11 10.85 -11.66
N ALA A 51 0.03 10.42 -12.31
CA ALA A 51 -1.32 10.80 -11.90
C ALA A 51 -1.71 10.18 -10.55
N LEU A 52 -1.37 8.90 -10.32
CA LEU A 52 -1.67 8.22 -9.06
C LEU A 52 -0.84 8.74 -7.88
N ARG A 53 0.37 9.27 -8.12
CA ARG A 53 1.17 9.96 -7.08
C ARG A 53 0.46 11.16 -6.47
N THR A 54 -0.50 11.76 -7.18
CA THR A 54 -1.27 12.89 -6.65
C THR A 54 -2.32 12.47 -5.62
N ILE A 55 -2.57 11.16 -5.48
CA ILE A 55 -3.51 10.61 -4.51
C ILE A 55 -2.82 10.52 -3.15
N LYS A 56 -3.42 11.15 -2.14
CA LYS A 56 -2.97 11.03 -0.76
C LYS A 56 -3.05 9.56 -0.32
N GLY A 57 -1.95 9.05 0.25
CA GLY A 57 -1.84 7.68 0.71
C GLY A 57 -1.31 6.69 -0.33
N VAL A 58 -1.00 7.10 -1.57
CA VAL A 58 -0.23 6.25 -2.48
C VAL A 58 1.25 6.42 -2.20
N GLU A 59 1.92 5.32 -1.84
CA GLU A 59 3.31 5.33 -1.36
C GLU A 59 4.29 4.97 -2.47
N SER A 60 4.05 3.85 -3.16
CA SER A 60 5.00 3.31 -4.13
C SER A 60 4.33 2.55 -5.27
N PHE A 61 5.10 2.36 -6.34
CA PHE A 61 4.72 1.60 -7.52
C PHE A 61 5.77 0.52 -7.76
N GLY A 62 5.33 -0.63 -8.27
CA GLY A 62 6.26 -1.70 -8.67
C GLY A 62 7.01 -1.35 -9.96
N PRO A 63 7.89 -2.23 -10.46
CA PRO A 63 8.58 -2.02 -11.73
C PRO A 63 7.59 -2.00 -12.90
N TYR A 64 7.97 -1.32 -13.99
CA TYR A 64 7.20 -1.32 -15.23
C TYR A 64 6.97 -2.76 -15.73
N GLN A 65 5.70 -3.09 -15.94
CA GLN A 65 5.27 -4.32 -16.56
C GLN A 65 4.17 -4.01 -17.56
N GLN A 66 4.26 -4.61 -18.75
CA GLN A 66 3.25 -4.39 -19.78
C GLN A 66 1.87 -4.85 -19.28
N LYS A 67 0.87 -3.97 -19.38
CA LYS A 67 -0.51 -4.20 -18.93
C LYS A 67 -0.67 -4.53 -17.44
N LYS A 68 0.37 -4.38 -16.61
CA LYS A 68 0.31 -4.66 -15.16
C LYS A 68 0.83 -3.49 -14.36
N LEU A 69 0.05 -3.08 -13.38
CA LEU A 69 0.39 -2.01 -12.46
C LEU A 69 0.39 -2.57 -11.04
N SER A 70 1.49 -2.37 -10.32
CA SER A 70 1.57 -2.65 -8.89
C SER A 70 1.53 -1.33 -8.15
N VAL A 71 0.58 -1.16 -7.23
CA VAL A 71 0.44 0.04 -6.40
C VAL A 71 0.43 -0.35 -4.94
N THR A 72 1.24 0.32 -4.14
CA THR A 72 1.21 0.24 -2.68
C THR A 72 0.56 1.50 -2.14
N TYR A 73 -0.50 1.34 -1.35
CA TYR A 73 -1.23 2.46 -0.77
C TYR A 73 -1.66 2.20 0.68
N ASN A 74 -1.83 3.28 1.42
CA ASN A 74 -2.36 3.29 2.78
C ASN A 74 -3.89 3.16 2.75
N GLN A 75 -4.41 2.06 3.30
CA GLN A 75 -5.84 1.75 3.31
C GLN A 75 -6.69 2.72 4.14
N PHE A 76 -6.07 3.48 5.06
CA PHE A 76 -6.77 4.48 5.88
C PHE A 76 -6.87 5.84 5.19
N GLU A 77 -6.09 6.07 4.12
CA GLU A 77 -6.06 7.34 3.39
C GLU A 77 -6.69 7.24 2.00
N THR A 78 -6.63 6.07 1.36
CA THR A 78 -7.21 5.83 0.04
C THR A 78 -7.71 4.40 -0.11
N SER A 79 -8.52 4.16 -1.13
CA SER A 79 -9.09 2.86 -1.45
C SER A 79 -8.78 2.45 -2.89
N LEU A 80 -8.86 1.15 -3.17
CA LEU A 80 -8.68 0.62 -4.51
C LEU A 80 -9.70 1.22 -5.49
N GLU A 81 -10.94 1.39 -5.04
CA GLU A 81 -12.04 1.98 -5.83
C GLU A 81 -11.69 3.40 -6.29
N TYR A 82 -11.07 4.20 -5.40
CA TYR A 82 -10.66 5.56 -5.76
C TYR A 82 -9.50 5.56 -6.76
N ILE A 83 -8.53 4.65 -6.60
CA ILE A 83 -7.43 4.45 -7.56
C ILE A 83 -7.99 4.03 -8.94
N VAL A 84 -8.90 3.06 -8.97
CA VAL A 84 -9.56 2.58 -10.20
C VAL A 84 -10.42 3.66 -10.84
N TYR A 85 -11.12 4.47 -10.04
CA TYR A 85 -11.87 5.62 -10.54
C TYR A 85 -10.96 6.62 -11.23
N LYS A 86 -9.82 6.98 -10.61
CA LYS A 86 -8.85 7.91 -11.20
C LYS A 86 -8.30 7.39 -12.53
N LEU A 87 -7.97 6.11 -12.61
CA LEU A 87 -7.55 5.44 -13.84
C LEU A 87 -8.63 5.50 -14.93
N SER A 88 -9.89 5.27 -14.55
CA SER A 88 -11.01 5.30 -15.47
C SER A 88 -11.24 6.70 -16.06
N VAL A 89 -11.11 7.75 -15.24
CA VAL A 89 -11.17 9.15 -15.70
C VAL A 89 -10.07 9.48 -16.72
N MET A 90 -8.91 8.82 -16.61
CA MET A 90 -7.81 8.95 -17.58
C MET A 90 -7.99 8.08 -18.84
N GLY A 91 -9.05 7.28 -18.93
CA GLY A 91 -9.31 6.37 -20.05
C GLY A 91 -8.63 5.00 -19.93
N TYR A 92 -8.03 4.68 -18.79
CA TYR A 92 -7.44 3.37 -18.53
C TYR A 92 -8.48 2.39 -17.98
N ARG A 93 -8.55 1.22 -18.60
CA ARG A 93 -9.48 0.16 -18.20
C ARG A 93 -8.80 -0.85 -17.28
N TYR A 94 -9.20 -0.85 -16.02
CA TYR A 94 -8.89 -1.93 -15.08
C TYR A 94 -9.63 -3.21 -15.50
N ILE A 95 -8.90 -4.32 -15.56
CA ILE A 95 -9.46 -5.66 -15.73
C ILE A 95 -9.32 -6.40 -14.41
N ASN A 96 -10.47 -6.73 -13.85
CA ASN A 96 -10.55 -7.70 -12.76
C ASN A 96 -10.57 -9.11 -13.36
N ARG A 97 -9.45 -9.82 -13.31
CA ARG A 97 -9.34 -11.24 -13.69
C ARG A 97 -9.21 -12.03 -12.40
N PHE A 98 -10.35 -12.38 -11.81
CA PHE A 98 -10.47 -13.50 -10.88
C PHE A 98 -10.64 -14.79 -11.69
#